data_AF-A0A1M4TNB1-F1
#
_entry.id   AF-A0A1M4TNB1-F1
#
_cell.length_a   1.000
_cell.length_b   1.000
_cell.length_c   1.000
_cell.angle_alpha   90.00
_cell.angle_beta   90.00
_cell.angle_gamma   90.00
#
_symmetry.space_group_name_H-M   'P 1'
#
loop_
_entity.id
_entity.type
_entity.pdbx_description
1 polymer ?
#
loop_
_entity_poly.entity_id
_entity_poly.type
_entity_poly.pdbx_seq_one_letter_code
_entity_poly.pdbx_strand_id
1 'polypeptide(L)'
;MIKTKVILLCSTKLLFVLWLVLFFCFFKGSFGQQYFEKKSFQTGFVLCADTPNSNAFQEKYSFSEDGFSNSGEAGLARKIFRGTLYSTGYDIVILSGLAIAPESFSKWEKGSEKFKFNSIKKHLKNAYTTSPVVDNDHWITNYVGHPYQGAFYYNSLRSQDCSVLQSSAFCLAQSLIWEYGWEACFEQPSIQDLIVTPLGGVIVGELVYAATNAMGRKGFTWYEKIVVCLINPAYVINCGFHFNKPRRN
;
A
#
# COMPACT_ATOMS: atom_id res chain seq x y z
N MET A 1 2.38 41.67 -3.15
CA MET A 1 1.61 40.81 -4.09
C MET A 1 2.10 39.36 -4.23
N ILE A 2 3.26 38.95 -3.69
CA ILE A 2 3.81 37.58 -3.88
C ILE A 2 3.30 36.57 -2.84
N LYS A 3 2.98 37.00 -1.61
CA LYS A 3 2.52 36.12 -0.52
C LYS A 3 1.16 35.45 -0.79
N THR A 4 0.27 36.10 -1.54
CA THR A 4 -1.09 35.59 -1.83
C THR A 4 -1.09 34.48 -2.88
N LYS A 5 -0.17 34.51 -3.86
CA LYS A 5 -0.07 33.48 -4.89
C LYS A 5 0.46 32.15 -4.35
N VAL A 6 1.38 32.18 -3.37
CA VAL A 6 1.95 30.97 -2.76
C VAL A 6 0.93 30.24 -1.86
N ILE A 7 0.07 30.98 -1.16
CA ILE A 7 -1.02 30.38 -0.35
C ILE A 7 -2.07 29.73 -1.26
N LEU A 8 -2.37 30.33 -2.42
CA LEU A 8 -3.32 29.79 -3.39
C LEU A 8 -2.79 28.53 -4.10
N LEU A 9 -1.49 28.45 -4.39
CA LEU A 9 -0.83 27.27 -4.98
C LEU A 9 -0.63 26.12 -3.97
N CYS A 10 -0.53 26.43 -2.68
CA CYS A 10 -0.43 25.41 -1.62
C CYS A 10 -1.80 24.75 -1.36
N SER A 11 -2.89 25.51 -1.44
CA SER A 11 -4.23 24.92 -1.30
C SER A 11 -4.57 24.03 -2.50
N THR A 12 -4.17 24.36 -3.73
CA THR A 12 -4.50 23.55 -4.91
C THR A 12 -3.80 22.19 -4.94
N LYS A 13 -2.58 22.05 -4.38
CA LYS A 13 -1.89 20.75 -4.30
C LYS A 13 -2.47 19.84 -3.21
N LEU A 14 -2.78 20.39 -2.04
CA LEU A 14 -3.41 19.65 -0.95
C LEU A 14 -4.85 19.28 -1.32
N LEU A 15 -5.57 20.20 -1.96
CA LEU A 15 -6.91 19.94 -2.51
C LEU A 15 -6.85 18.94 -3.67
N PHE A 16 -5.78 18.88 -4.46
CA PHE A 16 -5.63 17.85 -5.51
C PHE A 16 -5.37 16.46 -4.92
N VAL A 17 -4.58 16.34 -3.85
CA VAL A 17 -4.37 15.06 -3.15
C VAL A 17 -5.64 14.62 -2.41
N LEU A 18 -6.29 15.52 -1.69
CA LEU A 18 -7.60 15.27 -1.07
C LEU A 18 -8.65 14.97 -2.14
N TRP A 19 -8.64 15.67 -3.27
CA TRP A 19 -9.53 15.40 -4.40
C TRP A 19 -9.23 14.06 -5.05
N LEU A 20 -7.99 13.62 -5.22
CA LEU A 20 -7.68 12.27 -5.73
C LEU A 20 -8.18 11.21 -4.76
N VAL A 21 -7.90 11.36 -3.45
CA VAL A 21 -8.38 10.43 -2.42
C VAL A 21 -9.91 10.39 -2.39
N LEU A 22 -10.59 11.54 -2.45
CA LEU A 22 -12.05 11.62 -2.46
C LEU A 22 -12.66 11.19 -3.80
N PHE A 23 -12.02 11.47 -4.93
CA PHE A 23 -12.43 11.08 -6.28
C PHE A 23 -12.45 9.55 -6.38
N PHE A 24 -11.40 8.88 -5.91
CA PHE A 24 -11.39 7.41 -5.85
C PHE A 24 -12.32 6.83 -4.77
N CYS A 25 -12.63 7.58 -3.70
CA CYS A 25 -13.62 7.16 -2.70
C CYS A 25 -15.08 7.33 -3.16
N PHE A 26 -15.37 8.23 -4.09
CA PHE A 26 -16.74 8.56 -4.52
C PHE A 26 -17.09 8.19 -5.97
N PHE A 27 -16.12 7.85 -6.84
CA PHE A 27 -16.40 7.26 -8.16
C PHE A 27 -16.79 5.78 -8.05
N LYS A 28 -18.05 5.53 -7.72
CA LYS A 28 -18.75 4.33 -8.23
C LYS A 28 -19.19 4.65 -9.66
N GLY A 29 -18.44 4.22 -10.67
CA GLY A 29 -18.96 4.26 -12.05
C GLY A 29 -17.92 4.22 -13.16
N SER A 30 -17.96 3.12 -13.90
CA SER A 30 -17.59 2.98 -15.32
C SER A 30 -16.48 3.86 -15.86
N PHE A 31 -15.23 3.41 -15.80
CA PHE A 31 -14.27 3.58 -16.89
C PHE A 31 -13.06 2.69 -16.59
N GLY A 32 -12.96 1.54 -17.25
CA GLY A 32 -11.82 0.62 -17.04
C GLY A 32 -12.01 -0.81 -17.53
N GLN A 33 -13.22 -1.19 -17.95
CA GLN A 33 -13.49 -2.53 -18.48
C GLN A 33 -13.10 -2.71 -19.96
N GLN A 34 -12.42 -1.72 -20.57
CA GLN A 34 -12.20 -1.67 -22.02
C GLN A 34 -10.73 -1.67 -22.48
N TYR A 35 -9.75 -1.72 -21.56
CA TYR A 35 -8.33 -1.56 -21.94
C TYR A 35 -7.38 -2.71 -21.51
N PHE A 36 -7.90 -3.82 -20.99
CA PHE A 36 -7.11 -5.04 -20.75
C PHE A 36 -7.58 -6.23 -21.60
N GLU A 37 -8.17 -5.95 -22.76
CA GLU A 37 -8.30 -6.95 -23.82
C GLU A 37 -7.22 -6.67 -24.89
N LYS A 38 -6.43 -7.71 -25.20
CA LYS A 38 -5.35 -7.77 -26.21
C LYS A 38 -4.03 -7.06 -25.91
N LYS A 39 -3.19 -7.76 -25.14
CA LYS A 39 -1.96 -8.35 -25.69
C LYS A 39 -1.46 -9.47 -24.78
N SER A 40 -1.86 -10.68 -25.13
CA SER A 40 -1.20 -11.90 -24.69
C SER A 40 0.25 -11.88 -25.20
N PHE A 41 1.21 -11.86 -24.28
CA PHE A 41 2.52 -12.47 -24.55
C PHE A 41 2.48 -13.86 -23.94
N GLN A 42 1.94 -14.81 -24.71
CA GLN A 42 2.21 -16.22 -24.52
C GLN A 42 2.86 -16.73 -25.80
N THR A 43 4.07 -17.23 -25.63
CA THR A 43 4.78 -18.06 -26.58
C THR A 43 3.93 -19.27 -26.94
N GLY A 44 3.84 -19.60 -28.23
CA GLY A 44 3.36 -20.89 -28.71
C GLY A 44 1.91 -20.95 -29.21
N PHE A 45 1.74 -20.59 -30.48
CA PHE A 45 0.80 -21.12 -31.47
C PHE A 45 0.07 -22.45 -31.12
N VAL A 46 -1.27 -22.45 -31.14
CA VAL A 46 -2.18 -23.25 -32.02
C VAL A 46 -3.63 -23.12 -31.50
N LEU A 47 -4.53 -22.74 -32.42
CA LEU A 47 -5.96 -22.57 -32.26
C LEU A 47 -6.71 -23.91 -32.20
N CYS A 48 -7.64 -24.05 -31.26
CA CYS A 48 -8.92 -24.70 -31.55
C CYS A 48 -10.00 -23.94 -30.78
N ALA A 49 -10.88 -23.29 -31.54
CA ALA A 49 -12.01 -22.52 -31.04
C ALA A 49 -13.15 -23.48 -30.73
N ASP A 50 -13.64 -23.44 -29.50
CA ASP A 50 -15.00 -23.81 -29.11
C ASP A 50 -15.26 -23.13 -27.75
N THR A 51 -15.98 -22.00 -27.76
CA THR A 51 -16.37 -21.26 -26.55
C THR A 51 -17.67 -21.82 -25.97
N PRO A 52 -17.71 -22.34 -24.73
CA PRO A 52 -18.95 -22.56 -24.01
C PRO A 52 -19.34 -21.30 -23.23
N ASN A 53 -20.56 -20.85 -23.51
CA ASN A 53 -21.48 -20.01 -22.73
C ASN A 53 -20.94 -19.26 -21.48
N SER A 54 -20.92 -17.93 -21.56
CA SER A 54 -20.46 -16.98 -20.51
C SER A 54 -21.19 -17.07 -19.18
N ASN A 55 -22.35 -17.72 -19.12
CA ASN A 55 -23.13 -17.86 -17.90
C ASN A 55 -22.51 -18.85 -16.90
N ALA A 56 -21.69 -19.81 -17.37
CA ALA A 56 -21.01 -20.78 -16.50
C ALA A 56 -19.85 -20.15 -15.70
N PHE A 57 -19.33 -18.99 -16.12
CA PHE A 57 -18.28 -18.27 -15.40
C PHE A 57 -18.85 -17.35 -14.30
N GLN A 58 -20.04 -16.79 -14.54
CA GLN A 58 -20.75 -15.95 -13.57
C GLN A 58 -21.40 -16.75 -12.44
N GLU A 59 -21.88 -17.97 -12.74
CA GLU A 59 -22.52 -18.84 -11.75
C GLU A 59 -21.54 -19.43 -10.72
N LYS A 60 -20.22 -19.43 -11.02
CA LYS A 60 -19.17 -19.77 -10.03
C LYS A 60 -18.95 -18.64 -9.02
N TYR A 61 -19.61 -17.48 -9.21
CA TYR A 61 -19.41 -16.24 -8.46
C TYR A 61 -20.69 -15.59 -7.77
N SER A 62 -21.60 -16.32 -7.04
CA SER A 62 -22.69 -15.83 -6.12
C SER A 62 -22.52 -16.02 -4.58
N PHE A 63 -22.46 -14.91 -3.82
CA PHE A 63 -22.06 -14.84 -2.40
C PHE A 63 -23.21 -15.12 -1.41
N SER A 64 -23.10 -16.14 -0.55
CA SER A 64 -23.98 -16.34 0.62
C SER A 64 -23.23 -16.16 1.94
N GLU A 65 -23.87 -15.45 2.87
CA GLU A 65 -23.40 -15.21 4.24
C GLU A 65 -23.42 -16.53 5.03
N ASP A 66 -22.38 -16.76 5.85
CA ASP A 66 -22.39 -17.54 7.11
C ASP A 66 -20.94 -17.96 7.46
N GLY A 67 -20.33 -17.28 8.45
CA GLY A 67 -19.07 -17.74 9.05
C GLY A 67 -18.26 -16.63 9.73
N PHE A 68 -18.36 -16.57 11.05
CA PHE A 68 -17.78 -15.56 11.93
C PHE A 68 -16.24 -15.42 11.81
N SER A 69 -15.79 -14.52 10.92
CA SER A 69 -14.55 -13.75 11.06
C SER A 69 -14.87 -12.29 10.72
N ASN A 70 -14.96 -11.44 11.75
CA ASN A 70 -15.54 -10.08 11.68
C ASN A 70 -14.79 -9.07 10.78
N SER A 71 -13.71 -9.44 10.06
CA SER A 71 -13.04 -8.53 9.13
C SER A 71 -13.76 -8.44 7.79
N GLY A 72 -14.25 -9.56 7.23
CA GLY A 72 -14.87 -9.58 5.90
C GLY A 72 -16.20 -8.81 5.82
N GLU A 73 -16.99 -8.85 6.89
CA GLU A 73 -18.32 -8.22 7.02
C GLU A 73 -18.28 -6.75 7.45
N ALA A 74 -17.11 -6.28 7.90
CA ALA A 74 -16.95 -4.88 8.28
C ALA A 74 -17.12 -3.95 7.08
N GLY A 75 -17.86 -2.85 7.26
CA GLY A 75 -17.94 -1.80 6.27
C GLY A 75 -16.56 -1.23 5.92
N LEU A 76 -16.40 -0.73 4.68
CA LEU A 76 -15.12 -0.23 4.15
C LEU A 76 -14.43 0.78 5.09
N ALA A 77 -15.19 1.69 5.71
CA ALA A 77 -14.64 2.68 6.65
C ALA A 77 -13.92 2.03 7.84
N ARG A 78 -14.48 0.94 8.39
CA ARG A 78 -13.86 0.19 9.49
C ARG A 78 -12.61 -0.55 9.03
N LYS A 79 -12.62 -1.09 7.79
CA LYS A 79 -11.45 -1.73 7.18
C LYS A 79 -10.31 -0.74 6.97
N ILE A 80 -10.61 0.44 6.43
CA ILE A 80 -9.66 1.55 6.29
C ILE A 80 -9.12 1.95 7.66
N PHE A 81 -9.97 2.16 8.66
CA PHE A 81 -9.54 2.55 10.00
C PHE A 81 -8.56 1.53 10.62
N ARG A 82 -8.87 0.23 10.55
CA ARG A 82 -7.97 -0.84 11.02
C ARG A 82 -6.66 -0.84 10.23
N GLY A 83 -6.75 -0.74 8.90
CA GLY A 83 -5.58 -0.70 8.03
C GLY A 83 -4.65 0.49 8.35
N THR A 84 -5.23 1.66 8.60
CA THR A 84 -4.48 2.85 9.03
C THR A 84 -3.82 2.61 10.37
N LEU A 85 -4.52 2.05 11.36
CA LEU A 85 -3.93 1.75 12.66
C LEU A 85 -2.73 0.79 12.55
N TYR A 86 -2.84 -0.26 11.72
CA TYR A 86 -1.73 -1.18 11.48
C TYR A 86 -0.57 -0.51 10.75
N SER A 87 -0.85 0.29 9.73
CA SER A 87 0.16 1.03 8.95
C SER A 87 0.89 2.04 9.83
N THR A 88 0.18 2.81 10.64
CA THR A 88 0.77 3.75 11.61
C THR A 88 1.63 3.04 12.66
N GLY A 89 1.18 1.90 13.19
CA GLY A 89 1.99 1.10 14.11
C GLY A 89 3.29 0.62 13.46
N TYR A 90 3.21 0.21 12.19
CA TYR A 90 4.36 -0.20 11.39
C TYR A 90 5.31 0.96 11.08
N ASP A 91 4.77 2.14 10.72
CA ASP A 91 5.55 3.36 10.49
C ASP A 91 6.33 3.78 11.72
N ILE A 92 5.72 3.72 12.91
CA ILE A 92 6.39 4.02 14.18
C ILE A 92 7.58 3.08 14.40
N VAL A 93 7.44 1.80 14.06
CA VAL A 93 8.53 0.82 14.18
C VAL A 93 9.66 1.14 13.20
N ILE A 94 9.35 1.43 11.93
CA ILE A 94 10.37 1.83 10.93
C ILE A 94 11.06 3.12 11.39
N LEU A 95 10.30 4.15 11.75
CA LEU A 95 10.81 5.44 12.17
C LEU A 95 11.74 5.31 13.38
N SER A 96 11.32 4.54 14.39
CA SER A 96 12.14 4.26 15.56
C SER A 96 13.43 3.52 15.16
N GLY A 97 13.32 2.55 14.25
CA GLY A 97 14.45 1.83 13.68
C GLY A 97 15.44 2.75 12.96
N LEU A 98 14.98 3.67 12.12
CA LEU A 98 15.80 4.64 11.40
C LEU A 98 16.46 5.64 12.34
N ALA A 99 15.75 6.08 13.39
CA ALA A 99 16.29 6.99 14.40
C ALA A 99 17.45 6.36 15.19
N ILE A 100 17.41 5.05 15.46
CA ILE A 100 18.49 4.34 16.16
C ILE A 100 19.59 3.84 15.22
N ALA A 101 19.26 3.57 13.95
CA ALA A 101 20.18 3.03 12.96
C ALA A 101 21.43 3.91 12.77
N PRO A 102 22.59 3.35 12.39
CA PRO A 102 23.77 4.14 12.06
C PRO A 102 23.48 5.13 10.92
N GLU A 103 24.08 6.31 10.95
CA GLU A 103 23.91 7.35 9.91
C GLU A 103 24.31 6.85 8.51
N SER A 104 25.23 5.89 8.45
CA SER A 104 25.62 5.24 7.19
C SER A 104 24.45 4.53 6.52
N PHE A 105 23.45 4.09 7.29
CA PHE A 105 22.25 3.41 6.81
C PHE A 105 21.07 4.40 6.67
N SER A 106 20.70 5.11 7.73
CA SER A 106 19.52 5.99 7.71
C SER A 106 19.74 7.34 7.05
N LYS A 107 20.99 7.75 6.81
CA LYS A 107 21.36 9.10 6.32
C LYS A 107 20.87 10.26 7.21
N TRP A 108 20.35 9.96 8.40
CA TRP A 108 19.86 10.96 9.34
C TRP A 108 20.97 11.30 10.34
N GLU A 109 21.58 12.48 10.17
CA GLU A 109 22.57 13.01 11.10
C GLU A 109 22.00 13.01 12.53
N LYS A 110 22.68 12.32 13.45
CA LYS A 110 22.30 12.15 14.86
C LYS A 110 22.60 13.37 15.71
N GLY A 111 23.08 14.46 15.10
CA GLY A 111 23.13 15.76 15.74
C GLY A 111 21.74 16.10 16.27
N SER A 112 21.64 16.37 17.58
CA SER A 112 20.37 16.62 18.29
C SER A 112 19.51 17.71 17.63
N GLU A 113 20.10 18.53 16.76
CA GLU A 113 19.44 19.54 15.93
C GLU A 113 18.36 18.98 14.99
N LYS A 114 18.54 17.81 14.36
CA LYS A 114 17.59 17.30 13.35
C LYS A 114 16.22 16.96 13.95
N PHE A 115 16.23 16.45 15.19
CA PHE A 115 15.03 16.08 15.95
C PHE A 115 14.40 17.26 16.72
N LYS A 116 14.99 18.47 16.67
CA LYS A 116 14.37 19.64 17.30
C LYS A 116 13.12 20.06 16.55
N PHE A 117 12.12 20.51 17.30
CA PHE A 117 10.85 21.00 16.76
C PHE A 117 11.01 22.06 15.66
N ASN A 118 11.97 22.98 15.81
CA ASN A 118 12.23 24.02 14.81
C ASN A 118 12.76 23.46 13.49
N SER A 119 13.60 22.43 13.55
CA SER A 119 14.13 21.74 12.36
C SER A 119 13.01 20.95 11.68
N ILE A 120 12.25 20.17 12.44
CA ILE A 120 11.09 19.42 11.92
C ILE A 120 10.09 20.37 11.23
N LYS A 121 9.77 21.51 11.87
CA LYS A 121 8.88 22.52 11.29
C LYS A 121 9.45 23.11 9.99
N LYS A 122 10.77 23.29 9.90
CA LYS A 122 11.44 23.76 8.68
C LYS A 122 11.38 22.71 7.58
N HIS A 123 11.66 21.44 7.89
CA HIS A 123 11.60 20.33 6.94
C HIS A 123 10.19 20.13 6.39
N LEU A 124 9.17 20.06 7.27
CA LEU A 124 7.78 19.98 6.86
C LEU A 124 7.37 21.18 5.99
N LYS A 125 7.78 22.40 6.37
CA LYS A 125 7.51 23.57 5.53
C LYS A 125 8.14 23.42 4.15
N ASN A 126 9.38 22.94 4.06
CA ASN A 126 10.05 22.71 2.79
C ASN A 126 9.34 21.62 1.97
N ALA A 127 8.97 20.49 2.58
CA ALA A 127 8.23 19.42 1.91
C ALA A 127 6.99 19.92 1.16
N TYR A 128 6.26 20.89 1.71
CA TYR A 128 5.07 21.48 1.06
C TYR A 128 5.33 22.73 0.21
N THR A 129 6.52 23.32 0.25
CA THR A 129 6.85 24.57 -0.48
C THR A 129 7.89 24.39 -1.58
N THR A 130 8.65 23.31 -1.56
CA THR A 130 9.64 22.93 -2.58
C THR A 130 9.27 21.60 -3.21
N SER A 131 9.75 21.36 -4.43
CA SER A 131 9.50 20.09 -5.13
C SER A 131 10.19 18.90 -4.45
N PRO A 132 9.65 17.69 -4.58
CA PRO A 132 10.38 16.46 -4.28
C PRO A 132 11.71 16.40 -5.04
N VAL A 133 12.67 15.69 -4.48
CA VAL A 133 14.01 15.52 -5.04
C VAL A 133 14.29 14.06 -5.33
N VAL A 134 15.30 13.80 -6.15
CA VAL A 134 15.90 12.48 -6.20
C VAL A 134 16.91 12.42 -5.04
N ASP A 135 16.65 11.57 -4.04
CA ASP A 135 17.61 11.31 -2.96
C ASP A 135 18.79 10.44 -3.42
N ASN A 136 19.69 10.15 -2.49
CA ASN A 136 20.83 9.25 -2.70
C ASN A 136 20.82 8.12 -1.67
N ASP A 137 19.62 7.58 -1.41
CA ASP A 137 19.46 6.48 -0.49
C ASP A 137 20.08 5.19 -1.04
N HIS A 138 20.31 4.24 -0.13
CA HIS A 138 20.87 2.96 -0.53
C HIS A 138 19.87 2.22 -1.41
N TRP A 139 20.36 1.57 -2.47
CA TRP A 139 19.53 0.78 -3.38
C TRP A 139 18.66 -0.27 -2.65
N ILE A 140 19.14 -0.80 -1.52
CA ILE A 140 18.39 -1.75 -0.69
C ILE A 140 17.17 -1.07 -0.07
N THR A 141 17.29 0.16 0.40
CA THR A 141 16.17 0.95 0.91
C THR A 141 15.15 1.14 -0.21
N ASN A 142 15.56 1.70 -1.34
CA ASN A 142 14.66 2.09 -2.44
C ASN A 142 14.01 0.88 -3.11
N TYR A 143 14.72 -0.22 -3.30
CA TYR A 143 14.23 -1.35 -4.11
C TYR A 143 13.89 -2.63 -3.33
N VAL A 144 14.13 -2.65 -2.01
CA VAL A 144 13.71 -3.75 -1.14
C VAL A 144 12.86 -3.22 0.02
N GLY A 145 13.35 -2.21 0.75
CA GLY A 145 12.66 -1.61 1.89
C GLY A 145 11.31 -0.99 1.51
N HIS A 146 11.32 -0.03 0.58
CA HIS A 146 10.12 0.67 0.12
C HIS A 146 9.08 -0.28 -0.51
N PRO A 147 9.44 -1.21 -1.41
CA PRO A 147 8.48 -2.22 -1.88
C PRO A 147 7.91 -3.10 -0.77
N TYR A 148 8.72 -3.47 0.23
CA TYR A 148 8.24 -4.26 1.37
C TYR A 148 7.29 -3.46 2.27
N GLN A 149 7.59 -2.19 2.52
CA GLN A 149 6.72 -1.26 3.25
C GLN A 149 5.40 -1.03 2.51
N GLY A 150 5.45 -0.77 1.20
CA GLY A 150 4.25 -0.67 0.38
C GLY A 150 3.44 -1.99 0.36
N ALA A 151 4.09 -3.15 0.38
CA ALA A 151 3.40 -4.45 0.46
C ALA A 151 2.67 -4.62 1.79
N PHE A 152 3.21 -4.08 2.88
CA PHE A 152 2.51 -4.02 4.17
C PHE A 152 1.26 -3.13 4.10
N TYR A 153 1.37 -1.92 3.53
CA TYR A 153 0.21 -1.04 3.36
C TYR A 153 -0.88 -1.67 2.51
N TYR A 154 -0.50 -2.27 1.38
CA TYR A 154 -1.41 -3.00 0.51
C TYR A 154 -2.12 -4.14 1.26
N ASN A 155 -1.35 -5.00 1.95
CA ASN A 155 -1.89 -6.15 2.66
C ASN A 155 -2.69 -5.78 3.92
N SER A 156 -2.51 -4.57 4.44
CA SER A 156 -3.31 -4.05 5.55
C SER A 156 -4.80 -3.96 5.19
N LEU A 157 -5.15 -3.74 3.91
CA LEU A 157 -6.53 -3.84 3.42
C LEU A 157 -6.79 -5.14 2.65
N ARG A 158 -5.84 -5.61 1.85
CA ARG A 158 -6.04 -6.80 1.01
C ARG A 158 -6.40 -8.04 1.83
N SER A 159 -5.84 -8.17 3.03
CA SER A 159 -6.13 -9.25 3.98
C SER A 159 -7.46 -9.09 4.73
N GLN A 160 -8.19 -7.98 4.50
CA GLN A 160 -9.54 -7.73 5.00
C GLN A 160 -10.61 -7.93 3.91
N ASP A 161 -10.31 -8.71 2.86
CA ASP A 161 -11.17 -8.93 1.68
C ASP A 161 -11.48 -7.66 0.89
N CYS A 162 -10.61 -6.64 0.93
CA CYS A 162 -10.70 -5.51 0.00
C CYS A 162 -10.23 -5.92 -1.40
N SER A 163 -10.77 -5.25 -2.41
CA SER A 163 -10.34 -5.45 -3.80
C SER A 163 -8.90 -4.98 -4.01
N VAL A 164 -8.29 -5.42 -5.12
CA VAL A 164 -6.98 -4.93 -5.56
C VAL A 164 -6.99 -3.41 -5.64
N LEU A 165 -8.00 -2.81 -6.28
CA LEU A 165 -8.09 -1.36 -6.43
C LEU A 165 -8.17 -0.61 -5.09
N GLN A 166 -9.00 -1.07 -4.15
CA GLN A 166 -9.12 -0.47 -2.82
C GLN A 166 -7.78 -0.53 -2.06
N SER A 167 -7.14 -1.70 -2.14
CA SER A 167 -5.86 -1.95 -1.47
C SER A 167 -4.72 -1.15 -2.10
N SER A 168 -4.72 -1.00 -3.43
CA SER A 168 -3.75 -0.16 -4.16
C SER A 168 -3.93 1.33 -3.88
N ALA A 169 -5.18 1.83 -3.84
CA ALA A 169 -5.46 3.21 -3.50
C ALA A 169 -5.02 3.54 -2.06
N PHE A 170 -5.26 2.60 -1.13
CA PHE A 170 -4.78 2.73 0.24
C PHE A 170 -3.25 2.68 0.34
N CYS A 171 -2.60 1.78 -0.40
CA CYS A 171 -1.14 1.71 -0.49
C CYS A 171 -0.55 3.04 -0.98
N LEU A 172 -1.11 3.62 -2.04
CA LEU A 172 -0.71 4.93 -2.54
C LEU A 172 -0.89 6.03 -1.48
N ALA A 173 -2.05 6.05 -0.81
CA ALA A 173 -2.33 7.04 0.23
C ALA A 173 -1.36 6.93 1.41
N GLN A 174 -1.06 5.71 1.89
CA GLN A 174 -0.09 5.50 2.97
C GLN A 174 1.34 5.83 2.54
N SER A 175 1.72 5.51 1.30
CA SER A 175 3.03 5.90 0.76
C SER A 175 3.19 7.43 0.76
N LEU A 176 2.14 8.18 0.40
CA LEU A 176 2.15 9.64 0.48
C LEU A 176 2.23 10.15 1.92
N ILE A 177 1.57 9.48 2.87
CA ILE A 177 1.62 9.83 4.30
C ILE A 177 3.02 9.58 4.87
N TRP A 178 3.70 8.53 4.46
CA TRP A 178 5.10 8.28 4.81
C TRP A 178 5.98 9.44 4.33
N GLU A 179 6.03 9.65 3.02
CA GLU A 179 6.91 10.65 2.38
C GLU A 179 6.66 12.07 2.85
N TYR A 180 5.39 12.52 2.82
CA TYR A 180 5.03 13.91 3.15
C TYR A 180 4.69 14.12 4.63
N GLY A 181 4.62 13.06 5.43
CA GLY A 181 4.29 13.14 6.85
C GLY A 181 5.47 12.76 7.72
N TRP A 182 5.77 11.47 7.81
CA TRP A 182 6.79 10.93 8.71
C TRP A 182 8.20 11.30 8.28
N GLU A 183 8.53 11.08 7.02
CA GLU A 183 9.88 11.28 6.47
C GLU A 183 10.17 12.76 6.19
N ALA A 184 9.15 13.51 5.73
CA ALA A 184 9.20 14.96 5.59
C ALA A 184 9.54 15.73 6.89
N CYS A 185 9.47 15.08 8.06
CA CYS A 185 9.95 15.67 9.31
C CYS A 185 11.48 15.77 9.35
N PHE A 186 12.19 14.95 8.57
CA PHE A 186 13.64 14.80 8.62
C PHE A 186 14.31 15.08 7.27
N GLU A 187 13.62 14.87 6.15
CA GLU A 187 14.18 15.13 4.82
C GLU A 187 13.16 15.63 3.81
N GLN A 188 13.64 15.90 2.60
CA GLN A 188 12.78 16.36 1.51
C GLN A 188 12.18 15.13 0.82
N PRO A 189 10.87 15.10 0.51
CA PRO A 189 10.23 13.94 -0.11
C PRO A 189 10.94 13.46 -1.37
N SER A 190 10.98 12.14 -1.55
CA SER A 190 11.69 11.51 -2.67
C SER A 190 10.79 11.27 -3.87
N ILE A 191 11.25 11.64 -5.06
CA ILE A 191 10.58 11.27 -6.32
C ILE A 191 10.60 9.76 -6.52
N GLN A 192 11.69 9.09 -6.12
CA GLN A 192 11.83 7.66 -6.33
C GLN A 192 10.85 6.90 -5.45
N ASP A 193 10.77 7.26 -4.18
CA ASP A 193 9.99 6.50 -3.21
C ASP A 193 8.49 6.75 -3.37
N LEU A 194 8.11 7.95 -3.85
CA LEU A 194 6.75 8.25 -4.32
C LEU A 194 6.28 7.34 -5.47
N ILE A 195 7.19 6.72 -6.21
CA ILE A 195 6.88 5.79 -7.31
C ILE A 195 7.08 4.35 -6.86
N VAL A 196 8.24 4.04 -6.28
CA VAL A 196 8.67 2.67 -5.98
C VAL A 196 7.90 2.08 -4.82
N THR A 197 7.63 2.85 -3.76
CA THR A 197 6.84 2.37 -2.61
C THR A 197 5.45 1.90 -3.02
N PRO A 198 4.61 2.72 -3.69
CA PRO A 198 3.26 2.26 -4.04
C PRO A 198 3.24 1.21 -5.15
N LEU A 199 4.04 1.37 -6.22
CA LEU A 199 4.02 0.43 -7.34
C LEU A 199 4.63 -0.92 -6.97
N GLY A 200 5.83 -0.89 -6.38
CA GLY A 200 6.51 -2.09 -5.87
C GLY A 200 5.68 -2.75 -4.78
N GLY A 201 5.08 -1.96 -3.89
CA GLY A 201 4.21 -2.44 -2.83
C GLY A 201 2.97 -3.17 -3.32
N VAL A 202 2.29 -2.67 -4.34
CA VAL A 202 1.14 -3.38 -4.94
C VAL A 202 1.56 -4.70 -5.56
N ILE A 203 2.66 -4.71 -6.32
CA ILE A 203 3.16 -5.92 -7.00
C ILE A 203 3.59 -6.98 -5.97
N VAL A 204 4.51 -6.63 -5.07
CA VAL A 204 5.00 -7.52 -4.02
C VAL A 204 3.85 -7.93 -3.12
N GLY A 205 2.99 -6.98 -2.75
CA GLY A 205 1.83 -7.18 -1.89
C GLY A 205 0.85 -8.23 -2.42
N GLU A 206 0.46 -8.16 -3.69
CA GLU A 206 -0.45 -9.15 -4.28
C GLU A 206 0.22 -10.53 -4.41
N LEU A 207 1.52 -10.58 -4.74
CA LEU A 207 2.27 -11.84 -4.80
C LEU A 207 2.33 -12.52 -3.44
N VAL A 208 2.69 -11.80 -2.37
CA VAL A 208 2.75 -12.38 -1.02
C VAL A 208 1.36 -12.70 -0.48
N TYR A 209 0.32 -11.92 -0.84
CA TYR A 209 -1.07 -12.25 -0.52
C TYR A 209 -1.49 -13.58 -1.16
N ALA A 210 -1.24 -13.74 -2.46
CA ALA A 210 -1.54 -14.97 -3.18
C ALA A 210 -0.79 -16.18 -2.62
N ALA A 211 0.51 -16.02 -2.33
CA ALA A 211 1.33 -17.05 -1.69
C ALA A 211 0.82 -17.42 -0.29
N THR A 212 0.47 -16.42 0.53
CA THR A 212 -0.07 -16.61 1.88
C THR A 212 -1.37 -17.41 1.84
N ASN A 213 -2.29 -17.04 0.95
CA ASN A 213 -3.53 -17.78 0.77
C ASN A 213 -3.28 -19.19 0.24
N ALA A 214 -2.34 -19.39 -0.69
CA ALA A 214 -2.00 -20.71 -1.21
C ALA A 214 -1.49 -21.65 -0.10
N MET A 215 -0.60 -21.17 0.77
CA MET A 215 -0.11 -21.90 1.95
C MET A 215 -1.25 -22.20 2.93
N GLY A 216 -2.14 -21.23 3.17
CA GLY A 216 -3.25 -21.38 4.12
C GLY A 216 -4.33 -22.40 3.71
N ARG A 217 -4.43 -22.80 2.44
CA ARG A 217 -5.56 -23.64 1.93
C ARG A 217 -5.79 -24.94 2.70
N LYS A 218 -4.73 -25.54 3.24
CA LYS A 218 -4.78 -26.80 4.02
C LYS A 218 -4.52 -26.58 5.52
N GLY A 219 -4.53 -25.32 5.95
CA GLY A 219 -3.99 -24.89 7.23
C GLY A 219 -2.47 -24.69 7.17
N PHE A 220 -1.97 -23.68 7.88
CA PHE A 220 -0.53 -23.38 7.91
C PHE A 220 0.23 -24.38 8.78
N THR A 221 1.26 -24.98 8.20
CA THR A 221 2.33 -25.69 8.93
C THR A 221 3.15 -24.72 9.78
N TRP A 222 3.95 -25.24 10.71
CA TRP A 222 4.74 -24.41 11.62
C TRP A 222 5.77 -23.53 10.89
N TYR A 223 6.39 -24.00 9.80
CA TYR A 223 7.36 -23.23 9.02
C TYR A 223 6.67 -22.22 8.10
N GLU A 224 5.49 -22.53 7.55
CA GLU A 224 4.70 -21.56 6.78
C GLU A 224 4.25 -20.39 7.66
N LYS A 225 3.92 -20.62 8.93
CA LYS A 225 3.62 -19.54 9.88
C LYS A 225 4.81 -18.58 10.03
N ILE A 226 6.02 -19.11 10.13
CA ILE A 226 7.25 -18.29 10.18
C ILE A 226 7.41 -17.49 8.89
N VAL A 227 7.25 -18.14 7.73
CA VAL A 227 7.34 -17.47 6.43
C VAL A 227 6.32 -16.34 6.32
N VAL A 228 5.05 -16.59 6.66
CA VAL A 228 3.98 -15.58 6.57
C VAL A 228 4.21 -14.41 7.54
N CYS A 229 4.73 -14.65 8.74
CA CYS A 229 5.16 -13.57 9.64
C CYS A 229 6.20 -12.66 9.00
N LEU A 230 7.11 -13.21 8.19
CA LEU A 230 8.19 -12.46 7.56
C LEU A 230 7.76 -11.76 6.27
N ILE A 231 6.93 -12.39 5.44
CA ILE A 231 6.60 -11.85 4.10
C ILE A 231 5.26 -11.14 4.05
N ASN A 232 4.35 -11.44 4.98
CA ASN A 232 3.01 -10.85 5.03
C ASN A 232 2.49 -10.71 6.49
N PRO A 233 3.21 -9.96 7.34
CA PRO A 233 2.78 -9.75 8.73
C PRO A 233 1.40 -9.08 8.83
N ALA A 234 1.01 -8.25 7.85
CA ALA A 234 -0.33 -7.65 7.80
C ALA A 234 -1.46 -8.70 7.68
N TYR A 235 -1.23 -9.83 7.02
CA TYR A 235 -2.17 -10.95 7.02
C TYR A 235 -2.30 -11.58 8.40
N VAL A 236 -1.17 -11.80 9.10
CA VAL A 236 -1.18 -12.38 10.45
C VAL A 236 -1.95 -11.50 11.42
N ILE A 237 -1.74 -10.18 11.37
CA ILE A 237 -2.44 -9.21 12.22
C ILE A 237 -3.95 -9.23 11.93
N ASN A 238 -4.35 -9.38 10.68
CA ASN A 238 -5.76 -9.38 10.29
C ASN A 238 -6.48 -10.71 10.54
N CYS A 239 -5.79 -11.84 10.33
CA CYS A 239 -6.39 -13.17 10.19
C CYS A 239 -5.87 -14.22 11.18
N GLY A 240 -4.81 -13.97 11.95
CA GLY A 240 -4.35 -14.88 13.02
C GLY A 240 -3.99 -16.30 12.58
N PHE A 241 -3.43 -16.48 11.37
CA PHE A 241 -3.20 -17.78 10.70
C PHE A 241 -4.45 -18.61 10.42
N HIS A 242 -5.64 -18.02 10.50
CA HIS A 242 -6.83 -18.64 9.97
C HIS A 242 -6.88 -18.39 8.46
N PHE A 243 -7.12 -19.45 7.69
CA PHE A 243 -7.32 -19.32 6.27
C PHE A 243 -8.73 -18.80 5.98
N ASN A 244 -8.80 -17.57 5.48
CA ASN A 244 -10.04 -17.06 4.90
C ASN A 244 -10.27 -17.75 3.56
N LYS A 245 -11.23 -18.68 3.52
CA LYS A 245 -11.67 -19.26 2.25
C LYS A 245 -12.13 -18.13 1.33
N PRO A 246 -11.63 -18.04 0.08
CA PRO A 246 -12.27 -17.19 -0.90
C PRO A 246 -13.72 -17.63 -1.00
N ARG A 247 -14.66 -16.68 -0.88
CA ARG A 247 -16.08 -16.99 -0.88
C ARG A 247 -16.40 -17.77 -2.15
N ARG A 248 -16.75 -19.05 -1.94
CA ARG A 248 -17.36 -19.86 -2.98
C ARG A 248 -18.72 -19.27 -3.20
N ASN A 249 -19.09 -19.39 -4.44
CA ASN A 249 -20.03 -18.54 -5.01
C ASN A 249 -20.79 -19.40 -6.04
#